data_AF-A0A087SFA4-F1
#
_entry.id   AF-A0A087SFA4-F1
#
_cell.length_a   1.000
_cell.length_b   1.000
_cell.length_c   1.000
_cell.angle_alpha   90.00
_cell.angle_beta   90.00
_cell.angle_gamma   90.00
#
_symmetry.space_group_name_H-M   'P 1'
#
loop_
_entity.id
_entity.type
_entity.pdbx_description
1 polymer ?
#
loop_
_entity_poly.entity_id
_entity_poly.type
_entity_poly.pdbx_seq_one_letter_code
_entity_poly.pdbx_strand_id
1 'polypeptide(L)'
;MLDVELPSEFCTEPPKSKSRRLAPRASVPLVKSEDLGGALDQENIPDHASSVNGIIEPVPTPKAKRGRKAKEPAVKGEHLEPEGSAKKKAPRAGKAAVKPDPEPHVLADTEGSPSKITKKITQRVRQSIKVEVKTEDSLSLDDAGASVEVAATQVVKKKAVRKKKEPDPLPFTDPTPELLEGLKDFVPGPRPIPNLGYACLCCALRELKPPIFTSRDLIKRTLDEKGLPYLGELCLANSRDLARLIQWNQEHGIRFFRMSSVIWPWMGSFDPKELPQYEEIKQALAFAGKLARAYDQRVTFHPSHFVKLGGPVEALTQKSINELEGHAQILDLMGYDTPSVWNKINIHVGGSYGDKQATMERWAAAYNRLTPSCRLRMTVENDDRPNSYSVRDLLELHRLCGVPIVFDFHHWKFCEGDMTQEEALRAAIATWPKGIRPVVHWSESQEGRIPHAHSDYIKGPMNLYGLEAEVDVMIEAKAKERSLLCFRDGLPIPAVDIPSEDPGAGRKAAAAAPFLDD
;
A
#
# COMPACT_ATOMS: atom_id res chain seq x y z
N MET A 1 -36.52 3.59 -33.04
CA MET A 1 -36.08 2.78 -34.20
C MET A 1 -34.57 2.70 -34.15
N LEU A 2 -34.07 1.55 -33.74
CA LEU A 2 -32.77 0.92 -34.07
C LEU A 2 -32.56 -0.16 -33.02
N ASP A 3 -33.29 -1.25 -33.23
CA ASP A 3 -33.27 -2.44 -32.42
C ASP A 3 -31.96 -3.20 -32.69
N VAL A 4 -31.37 -3.76 -31.63
CA VAL A 4 -30.16 -4.58 -31.72
C VAL A 4 -30.44 -5.89 -31.00
N GLU A 5 -30.65 -6.95 -31.78
CA GLU A 5 -30.91 -8.29 -31.26
C GLU A 5 -29.63 -8.88 -30.63
N LEU A 6 -29.80 -9.59 -29.50
CA LEU A 6 -28.75 -10.42 -28.91
C LEU A 6 -29.05 -11.89 -29.24
N PRO A 7 -28.11 -12.65 -29.84
CA PRO A 7 -28.36 -14.03 -30.25
C PRO A 7 -28.48 -14.96 -29.03
N SER A 8 -29.48 -15.86 -29.07
CA SER A 8 -29.85 -16.72 -27.95
C SER A 8 -29.58 -18.21 -28.24
N GLU A 9 -28.41 -18.71 -27.85
CA GLU A 9 -28.13 -20.15 -27.74
C GLU A 9 -27.41 -20.47 -26.41
N PHE A 10 -27.28 -21.77 -26.09
CA PHE A 10 -26.81 -22.30 -24.79
C PHE A 10 -27.76 -22.13 -23.59
N CYS A 11 -29.02 -22.54 -23.76
CA CYS A 11 -29.80 -23.10 -22.64
C CYS A 11 -29.67 -24.63 -22.63
N THR A 12 -28.98 -25.19 -21.63
CA THR A 12 -28.99 -26.62 -21.31
C THR A 12 -29.54 -26.84 -19.90
N GLU A 13 -30.47 -27.79 -19.74
CA GLU A 13 -31.19 -27.98 -18.46
C GLU A 13 -30.27 -28.51 -17.34
N PRO A 14 -30.39 -28.00 -16.10
CA PRO A 14 -29.74 -28.61 -14.95
C PRO A 14 -30.48 -29.90 -14.52
N PRO A 15 -29.76 -30.97 -14.11
CA PRO A 15 -30.38 -32.25 -13.76
C PRO A 15 -31.21 -32.17 -12.46
N LYS A 16 -32.40 -32.78 -12.51
CA LYS A 16 -33.42 -32.74 -11.45
C LYS A 16 -32.96 -33.43 -10.16
N SER A 17 -32.63 -32.66 -9.13
CA SER A 17 -32.33 -33.19 -7.79
C SER A 17 -33.61 -33.61 -7.05
N LYS A 18 -33.57 -34.76 -6.37
CA LYS A 18 -34.74 -35.30 -5.64
C LYS A 18 -34.82 -34.64 -4.25
N SER A 19 -35.85 -33.83 -4.01
CA SER A 19 -36.06 -33.24 -2.69
C SER A 19 -36.38 -34.32 -1.64
N ARG A 20 -35.61 -34.32 -0.54
CA ARG A 20 -35.86 -35.19 0.61
C ARG A 20 -36.56 -34.34 1.67
N ARG A 21 -37.84 -34.65 1.96
CA ARG A 21 -38.64 -33.87 2.93
C ARG A 21 -37.99 -33.93 4.32
N LEU A 22 -37.78 -32.77 4.93
CA LEU A 22 -37.53 -32.64 6.36
C LEU A 22 -38.87 -32.50 7.10
N ALA A 23 -38.99 -33.16 8.25
CA ALA A 23 -40.17 -33.08 9.11
C ALA A 23 -40.12 -31.80 9.98
N PRO A 24 -41.27 -31.24 10.38
CA PRO A 24 -41.30 -30.08 11.28
C PRO A 24 -40.79 -30.47 12.68
N ARG A 25 -40.01 -29.58 13.30
CA ARG A 25 -39.64 -29.71 14.72
C ARG A 25 -40.83 -29.34 15.61
N ALA A 26 -41.01 -30.10 16.68
CA ALA A 26 -42.03 -29.82 17.69
C ALA A 26 -41.69 -28.58 18.53
N SER A 27 -42.72 -27.90 19.03
CA SER A 27 -42.63 -26.84 20.03
C SER A 27 -42.40 -27.42 21.43
N VAL A 28 -41.68 -26.66 22.27
CA VAL A 28 -41.48 -26.94 23.70
C VAL A 28 -42.24 -25.86 24.49
N PRO A 29 -42.99 -26.21 25.55
CA PRO A 29 -43.94 -25.28 26.18
C PRO A 29 -43.28 -24.28 27.14
N LEU A 30 -44.01 -23.19 27.39
CA LEU A 30 -43.74 -22.22 28.45
C LEU A 30 -44.03 -22.84 29.84
N VAL A 31 -43.23 -22.52 30.84
CA VAL A 31 -43.50 -22.82 32.26
C VAL A 31 -43.62 -21.49 33.03
N LYS A 32 -44.56 -21.42 33.96
CA LYS A 32 -44.74 -20.28 34.89
C LYS A 32 -44.67 -20.77 36.33
N SER A 33 -43.97 -19.99 37.17
CA SER A 33 -44.22 -19.78 38.61
C SER A 33 -44.21 -21.05 39.51
N GLU A 34 -44.17 -21.02 40.86
CA GLU A 34 -44.15 -19.96 41.91
C GLU A 34 -42.92 -20.24 42.82
N ASP A 35 -42.12 -19.25 43.20
CA ASP A 35 -42.23 -18.37 44.39
C ASP A 35 -41.78 -19.01 45.73
N LEU A 36 -40.91 -18.29 46.46
CA LEU A 36 -40.59 -18.41 47.89
C LEU A 36 -39.62 -17.27 48.27
N GLY A 37 -40.01 -16.43 49.23
CA GLY A 37 -39.37 -15.12 49.45
C GLY A 37 -38.37 -15.00 50.61
N GLY A 38 -37.76 -13.82 50.68
CA GLY A 38 -36.93 -13.30 51.77
C GLY A 38 -36.89 -11.77 51.67
N ALA A 39 -36.94 -11.05 52.80
CA ALA A 39 -37.28 -9.62 52.85
C ALA A 39 -36.13 -8.72 53.33
N LEU A 40 -36.43 -7.41 53.42
CA LEU A 40 -35.60 -6.29 53.94
C LEU A 40 -34.55 -5.76 52.92
N ASP A 41 -34.32 -4.45 52.74
CA ASP A 41 -34.88 -3.26 53.41
C ASP A 41 -35.14 -2.08 52.43
N GLN A 42 -35.65 -0.95 52.93
CA GLN A 42 -36.14 0.21 52.15
C GLN A 42 -35.12 1.36 51.98
N GLU A 43 -35.57 2.41 51.26
CA GLU A 43 -34.93 3.71 50.99
C GLU A 43 -33.77 3.70 49.96
N ASN A 44 -33.59 4.70 49.08
CA ASN A 44 -34.26 6.01 48.96
C ASN A 44 -34.40 6.44 47.47
N ILE A 45 -35.37 7.29 47.14
CA ILE A 45 -35.66 7.80 45.79
C ILE A 45 -35.76 9.33 45.81
N PRO A 46 -35.19 10.02 44.81
CA PRO A 46 -35.82 11.21 44.26
C PRO A 46 -36.08 11.05 42.75
N ASP A 47 -37.35 11.08 42.40
CA ASP A 47 -37.84 11.29 41.04
C ASP A 47 -37.53 12.72 40.57
N HIS A 48 -37.29 12.93 39.27
CA HIS A 48 -37.56 14.22 38.64
C HIS A 48 -37.73 14.08 37.12
N ALA A 49 -38.92 13.66 36.72
CA ALA A 49 -39.41 13.91 35.37
C ALA A 49 -39.94 15.35 35.23
N SER A 50 -39.61 16.03 34.12
CA SER A 50 -40.31 17.26 33.70
C SER A 50 -40.48 17.27 32.17
N SER A 51 -41.71 17.03 31.72
CA SER A 51 -42.08 17.04 30.30
C SER A 51 -42.41 18.44 29.79
N VAL A 52 -41.97 18.79 28.58
CA VAL A 52 -42.57 19.88 27.79
C VAL A 52 -42.70 19.44 26.33
N ASN A 53 -43.92 19.43 25.79
CA ASN A 53 -44.17 19.29 24.34
C ASN A 53 -44.16 20.67 23.68
N GLY A 54 -43.52 20.80 22.52
CA GLY A 54 -43.36 22.06 21.78
C GLY A 54 -43.68 21.90 20.29
N ILE A 55 -44.80 22.49 19.87
CA ILE A 55 -45.45 22.41 18.54
C ILE A 55 -44.55 22.85 17.35
N ILE A 56 -44.83 22.29 16.17
CA ILE A 56 -44.19 22.56 14.88
C ILE A 56 -44.67 23.89 14.26
N GLU A 57 -43.74 24.75 13.80
CA GLU A 57 -43.91 25.59 12.60
C GLU A 57 -42.56 25.71 11.82
N PRO A 58 -42.54 25.88 10.48
CA PRO A 58 -41.32 25.81 9.66
C PRO A 58 -40.99 27.10 8.84
N VAL A 59 -39.88 27.06 8.06
CA VAL A 59 -39.50 28.01 6.96
C VAL A 59 -38.92 29.36 7.51
N PRO A 60 -37.80 29.92 6.96
CA PRO A 60 -37.55 30.08 5.53
C PRO A 60 -36.17 29.71 4.94
N THR A 61 -36.22 29.28 3.68
CA THR A 61 -35.09 29.14 2.76
C THR A 61 -34.63 30.49 2.18
N PRO A 62 -33.32 30.69 1.90
CA PRO A 62 -32.83 31.85 1.16
C PRO A 62 -33.34 31.88 -0.29
N LYS A 63 -33.77 33.07 -0.76
CA LYS A 63 -34.36 33.25 -2.09
C LYS A 63 -33.31 33.31 -3.21
N ALA A 64 -33.56 32.62 -4.32
CA ALA A 64 -32.74 32.70 -5.53
C ALA A 64 -32.80 34.11 -6.17
N LYS A 65 -31.64 34.63 -6.62
CA LYS A 65 -31.58 35.87 -7.42
C LYS A 65 -31.72 35.56 -8.90
N ARG A 66 -32.80 36.03 -9.53
CA ARG A 66 -32.92 36.11 -11.00
C ARG A 66 -32.09 37.27 -11.54
N GLY A 67 -31.47 37.06 -12.71
CA GLY A 67 -31.43 38.09 -13.75
C GLY A 67 -30.06 38.51 -14.31
N ARG A 68 -29.70 37.95 -15.47
CA ARG A 68 -29.33 38.73 -16.67
C ARG A 68 -29.55 37.89 -17.94
N LYS A 69 -30.14 38.50 -18.97
CA LYS A 69 -30.35 37.93 -20.32
C LYS A 69 -29.46 38.66 -21.33
N ALA A 70 -28.65 37.93 -22.09
CA ALA A 70 -28.11 38.28 -23.41
C ALA A 70 -27.21 37.11 -23.86
N LYS A 71 -27.10 36.73 -25.15
CA LYS A 71 -27.90 37.02 -26.35
C LYS A 71 -27.59 35.90 -27.36
N GLU A 72 -28.59 35.30 -28.00
CA GLU A 72 -28.36 34.59 -29.27
C GLU A 72 -28.27 35.60 -30.43
N PRO A 73 -27.68 35.19 -31.55
CA PRO A 73 -28.32 35.44 -32.83
C PRO A 73 -28.38 34.21 -33.76
N ALA A 74 -29.62 33.85 -34.10
CA ALA A 74 -30.11 33.39 -35.41
C ALA A 74 -29.20 32.55 -36.34
N VAL A 75 -29.72 31.38 -36.69
CA VAL A 75 -29.31 30.56 -37.84
C VAL A 75 -29.43 31.35 -39.16
N LYS A 76 -28.46 31.17 -40.04
CA LYS A 76 -28.69 31.05 -41.49
C LYS A 76 -28.07 29.74 -41.97
N GLY A 77 -28.82 28.98 -42.74
CA GLY A 77 -28.33 27.84 -43.50
C GLY A 77 -28.65 28.03 -44.98
N GLU A 78 -27.77 27.55 -45.85
CA GLU A 78 -28.01 27.41 -47.29
C GLU A 78 -27.38 26.08 -47.71
N HIS A 79 -28.18 25.21 -48.35
CA HIS A 79 -27.68 24.02 -49.05
C HIS A 79 -27.00 24.46 -50.36
N LEU A 80 -25.98 23.73 -50.82
CA LEU A 80 -25.78 23.35 -52.23
C LEU A 80 -24.61 22.36 -52.39
N GLU A 81 -24.93 21.07 -52.42
CA GLU A 81 -24.30 20.07 -53.31
C GLU A 81 -24.99 20.21 -54.70
N PRO A 82 -24.38 19.85 -55.86
CA PRO A 82 -23.70 18.56 -56.03
C PRO A 82 -22.50 18.46 -57.01
N GLU A 83 -21.89 17.27 -56.98
CA GLU A 83 -21.21 16.54 -58.08
C GLU A 83 -19.89 17.09 -58.70
N GLY A 84 -18.86 16.22 -58.73
CA GLY A 84 -17.63 16.40 -59.52
C GLY A 84 -16.69 15.19 -59.40
N SER A 85 -16.35 14.52 -60.50
CA SER A 85 -15.77 13.17 -60.45
C SER A 85 -14.24 13.07 -60.57
N ALA A 86 -13.67 12.21 -59.71
CA ALA A 86 -12.55 11.27 -59.90
C ALA A 86 -11.27 11.69 -60.67
N LYS A 87 -10.11 11.43 -60.02
CA LYS A 87 -9.00 10.70 -60.67
C LYS A 87 -8.03 10.03 -59.66
N LYS A 88 -7.63 8.80 -59.98
CA LYS A 88 -6.60 8.02 -59.26
C LYS A 88 -5.20 8.49 -59.66
N LYS A 89 -4.20 8.42 -58.75
CA LYS A 89 -2.80 8.05 -59.13
C LYS A 89 -1.88 7.70 -57.95
N ALA A 90 -1.55 6.41 -57.88
CA ALA A 90 -0.27 5.84 -57.51
C ALA A 90 0.06 4.77 -58.59
N PRO A 91 1.23 4.10 -58.65
CA PRO A 91 2.44 4.24 -57.82
C PRO A 91 3.73 4.46 -58.66
N ARG A 92 4.91 4.36 -58.03
CA ARG A 92 6.11 3.81 -58.67
C ARG A 92 7.08 3.21 -57.63
N ALA A 93 7.92 2.27 -58.05
CA ALA A 93 8.79 1.45 -57.19
C ALA A 93 10.25 1.47 -57.67
N GLY A 94 11.18 1.10 -56.77
CA GLY A 94 12.61 0.91 -57.05
C GLY A 94 13.15 -0.36 -56.38
N LYS A 95 14.08 -1.06 -57.05
CA LYS A 95 14.73 -2.31 -56.61
C LYS A 95 15.91 -1.98 -55.66
N ALA A 96 16.23 -2.70 -54.58
CA ALA A 96 16.37 -4.14 -54.29
C ALA A 96 17.73 -4.77 -54.70
N ALA A 97 18.51 -5.18 -53.71
CA ALA A 97 19.76 -5.98 -53.76
C ALA A 97 19.95 -6.70 -52.40
N VAL A 98 20.74 -7.79 -52.33
CA VAL A 98 20.64 -8.80 -51.24
C VAL A 98 21.98 -9.48 -50.87
N LYS A 99 22.29 -9.59 -49.56
CA LYS A 99 23.25 -10.51 -48.86
C LYS A 99 24.77 -10.35 -49.18
N PRO A 100 25.69 -11.00 -48.41
CA PRO A 100 25.53 -11.82 -47.19
C PRO A 100 26.36 -11.37 -45.95
N ASP A 101 26.16 -12.03 -44.81
CA ASP A 101 27.05 -12.03 -43.64
C ASP A 101 28.36 -12.83 -43.89
N PRO A 102 29.36 -12.68 -43.00
CA PRO A 102 29.83 -13.87 -42.27
C PRO A 102 30.09 -13.64 -40.77
N GLU A 103 30.03 -14.74 -40.00
CA GLU A 103 30.54 -14.82 -38.62
C GLU A 103 32.08 -15.15 -38.61
N PRO A 104 32.71 -15.62 -37.51
CA PRO A 104 33.46 -14.71 -36.65
C PRO A 104 34.95 -15.10 -36.52
N HIS A 105 35.79 -14.20 -36.01
CA HIS A 105 37.15 -14.55 -35.61
C HIS A 105 37.55 -13.99 -34.24
N VAL A 106 38.55 -14.64 -33.64
CA VAL A 106 38.93 -14.61 -32.23
C VAL A 106 40.40 -14.19 -32.13
N LEU A 107 40.84 -13.76 -30.93
CA LEU A 107 42.23 -13.43 -30.54
C LEU A 107 42.70 -12.06 -31.08
N ALA A 108 43.58 -11.31 -30.40
CA ALA A 108 44.18 -11.49 -29.06
C ALA A 108 44.59 -10.12 -28.47
N ASP A 109 45.10 -10.13 -27.24
CA ASP A 109 45.62 -8.98 -26.50
C ASP A 109 46.77 -8.25 -27.23
N THR A 110 46.94 -6.96 -26.92
CA THR A 110 48.27 -6.35 -26.82
C THR A 110 48.26 -5.11 -25.93
N GLU A 111 49.32 -4.94 -25.13
CA GLU A 111 49.50 -3.79 -24.24
C GLU A 111 50.02 -2.56 -25.00
N GLY A 112 49.91 -1.34 -24.43
CA GLY A 112 50.68 -0.20 -24.94
C GLY A 112 50.07 1.20 -24.79
N SER A 113 49.90 1.70 -23.56
CA SER A 113 49.89 3.17 -23.33
C SER A 113 51.35 3.68 -23.35
N PRO A 114 51.67 4.97 -23.68
CA PRO A 114 51.41 6.04 -22.70
C PRO A 114 51.27 7.51 -23.21
N SER A 115 50.74 8.36 -22.32
CA SER A 115 50.95 9.84 -22.23
C SER A 115 50.20 10.69 -23.28
N LYS A 116 49.63 11.89 -23.03
CA LYS A 116 49.97 13.07 -22.17
C LYS A 116 48.69 13.98 -22.06
N ILE A 117 48.49 14.99 -21.19
CA ILE A 117 49.27 15.61 -20.09
C ILE A 117 48.36 16.45 -19.11
N THR A 118 48.36 16.16 -17.79
CA THR A 118 48.04 17.11 -16.66
C THR A 118 46.62 17.75 -16.53
N LYS A 119 46.15 18.39 -15.42
CA LYS A 119 46.59 18.65 -14.00
C LYS A 119 45.38 19.09 -13.12
N LYS A 120 45.53 19.07 -11.77
CA LYS A 120 44.69 19.74 -10.71
C LYS A 120 43.26 19.15 -10.48
N ILE A 121 42.74 18.86 -9.27
CA ILE A 121 43.13 19.05 -7.84
C ILE A 121 43.16 20.55 -7.43
N THR A 122 42.35 21.09 -6.49
CA THR A 122 41.87 20.59 -5.17
C THR A 122 40.55 21.27 -4.68
N GLN A 123 40.11 20.92 -3.45
CA GLN A 123 39.07 21.55 -2.60
C GLN A 123 37.60 21.18 -2.93
N ARG A 124 36.67 21.08 -1.94
CA ARG A 124 36.74 21.52 -0.52
C ARG A 124 35.95 20.56 0.41
N VAL A 125 36.60 20.04 1.46
CA VAL A 125 35.91 19.45 2.63
C VAL A 125 35.99 20.46 3.78
N ARG A 126 34.90 20.60 4.55
CA ARG A 126 34.90 21.29 5.84
C ARG A 126 34.10 20.49 6.85
N GLN A 127 34.79 19.89 7.82
CA GLN A 127 34.21 19.54 9.12
C GLN A 127 34.85 20.47 10.16
N SER A 128 34.02 21.09 11.00
CA SER A 128 34.47 22.01 12.02
C SER A 128 34.91 21.25 13.27
N ILE A 129 36.18 21.36 13.64
CA ILE A 129 36.67 20.93 14.95
C ILE A 129 36.71 22.18 15.85
N LYS A 130 36.01 22.13 16.99
CA LYS A 130 36.16 23.12 18.05
C LYS A 130 37.40 22.77 18.86
N VAL A 131 38.33 23.71 19.01
CA VAL A 131 39.44 23.63 19.98
C VAL A 131 39.46 24.97 20.73
N GLU A 132 39.38 24.91 22.06
CA GLU A 132 39.65 26.07 22.91
C GLU A 132 41.14 26.17 23.18
N VAL A 133 41.68 27.39 23.12
CA VAL A 133 43.06 27.71 23.52
C VAL A 133 43.00 28.98 24.36
N LYS A 134 43.69 28.99 25.50
CA LYS A 134 43.82 30.17 26.37
C LYS A 134 45.19 30.83 26.18
N THR A 135 45.13 32.14 25.95
CA THR A 135 46.05 33.20 26.42
C THR A 135 47.55 32.91 26.60
N GLU A 136 48.35 33.70 25.88
CA GLU A 136 49.67 34.24 26.28
C GLU A 136 50.83 33.22 26.53
N ASP A 137 52.08 33.50 26.18
CA ASP A 137 52.79 34.80 26.16
C ASP A 137 53.72 34.94 24.92
N SER A 138 54.59 35.95 24.97
CA SER A 138 55.50 36.46 23.95
C SER A 138 56.84 35.73 23.84
N LEU A 139 57.43 35.71 22.63
CA LEU A 139 58.74 36.31 22.32
C LEU A 139 59.15 36.11 20.83
N SER A 140 60.32 36.65 20.45
CA SER A 140 60.75 36.90 19.08
C SER A 140 61.51 35.76 18.37
N LEU A 141 61.72 35.96 17.07
CA LEU A 141 62.58 35.18 16.18
C LEU A 141 64.03 35.06 16.69
N ASP A 142 64.70 33.96 16.36
CA ASP A 142 66.00 33.97 15.67
C ASP A 142 66.22 32.62 14.94
N ASP A 143 67.04 32.61 13.89
CA ASP A 143 67.29 31.43 13.02
C ASP A 143 68.74 30.95 13.12
N ALA A 144 68.92 29.69 13.54
CA ALA A 144 70.18 28.95 13.43
C ALA A 144 69.86 27.44 13.40
N GLY A 145 70.20 26.77 12.30
CA GLY A 145 69.73 25.41 12.03
C GLY A 145 70.46 24.29 12.77
N ALA A 146 69.71 23.24 13.12
CA ALA A 146 70.23 21.91 13.43
C ALA A 146 69.35 20.84 12.76
N SER A 147 69.94 19.97 11.95
CA SER A 147 69.24 18.88 11.27
C SER A 147 69.02 17.68 12.21
N VAL A 148 67.77 17.23 12.34
CA VAL A 148 67.44 15.98 13.04
C VAL A 148 66.51 15.15 12.17
N GLU A 149 66.93 13.93 11.82
CA GLU A 149 66.05 12.93 11.22
C GLU A 149 65.05 12.44 12.26
N VAL A 150 63.75 12.48 11.93
CA VAL A 150 62.69 11.96 12.81
C VAL A 150 62.08 10.73 12.16
N ALA A 151 62.32 9.56 12.76
CA ALA A 151 61.83 8.29 12.25
C ALA A 151 60.28 8.27 12.19
N ALA A 152 59.73 7.79 11.08
CA ALA A 152 58.29 7.79 10.80
C ALA A 152 57.54 6.69 11.59
N THR A 153 57.31 6.94 12.88
CA THR A 153 56.53 6.04 13.76
C THR A 153 55.10 5.89 13.28
N GLN A 154 54.75 4.72 12.74
CA GLN A 154 53.40 4.46 12.21
C GLN A 154 52.34 4.38 13.33
N VAL A 155 51.48 5.39 13.43
CA VAL A 155 50.33 5.37 14.34
C VAL A 155 49.23 4.47 13.78
N VAL A 156 49.29 3.17 14.13
CA VAL A 156 48.28 2.18 13.76
C VAL A 156 46.95 2.49 14.46
N LYS A 157 46.05 3.17 13.73
CA LYS A 157 44.68 3.44 14.19
C LYS A 157 43.89 2.14 14.31
N LYS A 158 43.84 1.57 15.53
CA LYS A 158 42.97 0.43 15.86
C LYS A 158 41.51 0.79 15.54
N LYS A 159 40.96 0.22 14.45
CA LYS A 159 39.51 0.27 14.19
C LYS A 159 38.80 -0.39 15.37
N ALA A 160 37.86 0.33 15.98
CA ALA A 160 36.97 -0.27 16.98
C ALA A 160 36.15 -1.37 16.30
N VAL A 161 36.43 -2.63 16.64
CA VAL A 161 35.64 -3.77 16.19
C VAL A 161 34.27 -3.63 16.85
N ARG A 162 33.24 -3.26 16.06
CA ARG A 162 31.85 -3.46 16.48
C ARG A 162 31.72 -4.95 16.80
N LYS A 163 31.45 -5.30 18.07
CA LYS A 163 30.95 -6.64 18.39
C LYS A 163 29.79 -6.93 17.42
N LYS A 164 29.78 -8.12 16.80
CA LYS A 164 28.54 -8.64 16.23
C LYS A 164 27.52 -8.55 17.36
N LYS A 165 26.43 -7.79 17.17
CA LYS A 165 25.24 -8.06 17.94
C LYS A 165 24.81 -9.46 17.49
N GLU A 166 24.66 -10.38 18.43
CA GLU A 166 24.01 -11.65 18.13
C GLU A 166 22.60 -11.34 17.61
N PRO A 167 22.08 -12.09 16.62
CA PRO A 167 20.72 -11.88 16.18
C PRO A 167 19.80 -12.04 17.39
N ASP A 168 18.89 -11.09 17.59
CA ASP A 168 17.88 -11.23 18.65
C ASP A 168 17.14 -12.55 18.43
N PRO A 169 16.97 -13.40 19.47
CA PRO A 169 16.43 -14.73 19.30
C PRO A 169 15.07 -14.66 18.63
N LEU A 170 14.89 -15.45 17.56
CA LEU A 170 13.67 -15.43 16.75
C LEU A 170 12.45 -15.74 17.64
N PRO A 171 11.47 -14.84 17.78
CA PRO A 171 10.45 -14.92 18.84
C PRO A 171 9.32 -15.92 18.52
N PHE A 172 9.65 -17.01 17.84
CA PHE A 172 8.77 -18.17 17.66
C PHE A 172 9.06 -19.17 18.75
N THR A 173 8.35 -19.02 19.86
CA THR A 173 7.80 -20.19 20.52
C THR A 173 6.82 -20.86 19.57
N ASP A 174 6.85 -22.19 19.48
CA ASP A 174 5.76 -22.94 18.86
C ASP A 174 4.41 -22.56 19.49
N PRO A 175 3.29 -22.66 18.75
CA PRO A 175 1.97 -22.39 19.29
C PRO A 175 1.68 -23.29 20.49
N THR A 176 1.35 -22.67 21.63
CA THR A 176 1.12 -23.44 22.87
C THR A 176 -0.10 -24.35 22.70
N PRO A 177 -0.14 -25.52 23.35
CA PRO A 177 -1.28 -26.44 23.26
C PRO A 177 -2.62 -25.77 23.61
N GLU A 178 -2.61 -24.86 24.59
CA GLU A 178 -3.78 -24.12 25.07
C GLU A 178 -4.32 -23.17 23.99
N LEU A 179 -3.43 -22.49 23.25
CA LEU A 179 -3.81 -21.66 22.11
C LEU A 179 -4.37 -22.53 20.97
N LEU A 180 -3.76 -23.69 20.69
CA LEU A 180 -4.26 -24.61 19.65
C LEU A 180 -5.62 -25.23 20.01
N GLU A 181 -5.88 -25.48 21.28
CA GLU A 181 -7.14 -26.01 21.80
C GLU A 181 -8.23 -24.92 21.76
N GLY A 182 -7.96 -23.74 22.31
CA GLY A 182 -8.89 -22.61 22.32
C GLY A 182 -9.29 -22.11 20.92
N LEU A 183 -8.48 -22.39 19.89
CA LEU A 183 -8.81 -22.10 18.49
C LEU A 183 -9.80 -23.08 17.85
N LYS A 184 -10.13 -24.23 18.46
CA LYS A 184 -11.07 -25.22 17.88
C LYS A 184 -12.51 -24.72 17.90
N ASP A 185 -12.93 -24.21 19.06
CA ASP A 185 -14.30 -23.74 19.32
C ASP A 185 -14.40 -22.20 19.28
N PHE A 186 -13.35 -21.52 18.81
CA PHE A 186 -13.34 -20.06 18.70
C PHE A 186 -14.30 -19.59 17.61
N VAL A 187 -15.40 -18.96 18.04
CA VAL A 187 -16.31 -18.22 17.15
C VAL A 187 -15.97 -16.74 17.24
N PRO A 188 -15.53 -16.09 16.14
CA PRO A 188 -15.24 -14.66 16.16
C PRO A 188 -16.52 -13.85 16.41
N GLY A 189 -16.45 -12.90 17.34
CA GLY A 189 -17.54 -11.95 17.61
C GLY A 189 -17.89 -11.08 16.39
N PRO A 190 -18.98 -10.30 16.45
CA PRO A 190 -19.42 -9.44 15.34
C PRO A 190 -18.30 -8.50 14.88
N ARG A 191 -18.26 -8.22 13.57
CA ARG A 191 -17.27 -7.33 12.97
C ARG A 191 -17.59 -5.87 13.38
N PRO A 192 -16.59 -5.05 13.77
CA PRO A 192 -16.80 -3.64 14.08
C PRO A 192 -17.41 -2.87 12.90
N ILE A 193 -18.14 -1.79 13.20
CA ILE A 193 -18.78 -0.91 12.22
C ILE A 193 -18.39 0.55 12.54
N PRO A 194 -17.64 1.25 11.68
CA PRO A 194 -16.90 0.71 10.53
C PRO A 194 -15.77 -0.23 11.00
N ASN A 195 -15.42 -1.22 10.18
CA ASN A 195 -14.26 -2.07 10.46
C ASN A 195 -12.99 -1.38 9.97
N LEU A 196 -12.20 -0.88 10.91
CA LEU A 196 -10.93 -0.22 10.63
C LEU A 196 -9.78 -1.24 10.64
N GLY A 197 -8.80 -1.00 9.77
CA GLY A 197 -7.52 -1.71 9.74
C GLY A 197 -6.34 -0.76 9.59
N TYR A 198 -5.11 -1.25 9.78
CA TYR A 198 -3.89 -0.46 9.67
C TYR A 198 -2.80 -1.20 8.89
N ALA A 199 -1.73 -0.48 8.51
CA ALA A 199 -0.74 -0.95 7.54
C ALA A 199 0.67 -1.22 8.09
N CYS A 200 1.16 -2.42 7.78
CA CYS A 200 2.54 -2.92 7.80
C CYS A 200 3.23 -3.09 9.15
N LEU A 201 2.97 -2.23 10.13
CA LEU A 201 3.69 -2.20 11.41
C LEU A 201 2.74 -1.89 12.56
N CYS A 202 2.89 -2.58 13.69
CA CYS A 202 2.31 -2.18 14.97
C CYS A 202 3.41 -1.49 15.79
N CYS A 203 3.24 -0.21 16.11
CA CYS A 203 4.22 0.58 16.87
C CYS A 203 4.37 0.07 18.31
N ALA A 204 3.27 -0.36 18.96
CA ALA A 204 3.32 -0.98 20.29
C ALA A 204 4.20 -2.25 20.33
N LEU A 205 4.02 -3.17 19.37
CA LEU A 205 4.86 -4.37 19.25
C LEU A 205 6.31 -4.05 18.84
N ARG A 206 6.52 -2.97 18.09
CA ARG A 206 7.84 -2.49 17.65
C ARG A 206 8.68 -1.91 18.78
N GLU A 207 8.07 -1.40 19.85
CA GLU A 207 8.75 -0.81 21.01
C GLU A 207 9.15 -1.84 22.08
N LEU A 208 8.71 -3.10 21.94
CA LEU A 208 9.10 -4.22 22.78
C LEU A 208 10.61 -4.54 22.69
N LYS A 209 11.10 -5.31 23.67
CA LYS A 209 12.49 -5.75 23.77
C LYS A 209 12.53 -7.26 24.07
N PRO A 210 12.77 -8.14 23.07
CA PRO A 210 13.05 -7.83 21.66
C PRO A 210 11.82 -7.25 20.91
N PRO A 211 12.04 -6.47 19.83
CA PRO A 211 10.96 -5.84 19.05
C PRO A 211 10.32 -6.81 18.06
N ILE A 212 8.99 -6.72 17.88
CA ILE A 212 8.20 -7.61 17.03
C ILE A 212 7.62 -6.83 15.84
N PHE A 213 7.92 -7.28 14.62
CA PHE A 213 7.60 -6.60 13.34
C PHE A 213 7.82 -7.53 12.14
N THR A 214 7.07 -7.35 11.05
CA THR A 214 7.12 -8.24 9.87
C THR A 214 7.92 -7.68 8.70
N SER A 215 8.93 -6.83 8.97
CA SER A 215 9.65 -6.04 7.95
C SER A 215 11.15 -5.86 8.23
N ARG A 216 11.85 -6.92 8.63
CA ARG A 216 13.33 -6.98 8.60
C ARG A 216 13.80 -7.03 7.15
N ASP A 217 14.83 -6.26 6.81
CA ASP A 217 15.32 -6.07 5.44
C ASP A 217 16.86 -6.05 5.40
N LEU A 218 17.44 -6.14 4.20
CA LEU A 218 18.87 -6.06 3.93
C LEU A 218 19.16 -5.28 2.64
N ILE A 219 20.23 -4.47 2.63
CA ILE A 219 20.69 -3.81 1.41
C ILE A 219 21.33 -4.82 0.44
N LYS A 220 21.34 -4.53 -0.87
CA LYS A 220 21.91 -5.41 -1.91
C LYS A 220 23.32 -5.90 -1.56
N ARG A 221 24.21 -5.03 -1.11
CA ARG A 221 25.58 -5.43 -0.71
C ARG A 221 25.59 -6.55 0.33
N THR A 222 24.65 -6.55 1.28
CA THR A 222 24.56 -7.57 2.33
C THR A 222 23.84 -8.84 1.87
N LEU A 223 22.97 -8.75 0.86
CA LEU A 223 22.49 -9.93 0.13
C LEU A 223 23.64 -10.57 -0.67
N ASP A 224 24.46 -9.78 -1.35
CA ASP A 224 25.63 -10.24 -2.12
C ASP A 224 26.76 -10.80 -1.21
N GLU A 225 26.95 -10.21 -0.02
CA GLU A 225 27.94 -10.66 0.99
C GLU A 225 27.56 -11.96 1.72
N LYS A 226 26.26 -12.31 1.80
CA LYS A 226 25.76 -13.40 2.67
C LYS A 226 24.85 -14.43 2.00
N GLY A 227 24.33 -14.13 0.82
CA GLY A 227 23.45 -14.99 0.03
C GLY A 227 22.09 -15.31 0.67
N LEU A 228 21.42 -16.30 0.07
CA LEU A 228 20.11 -16.79 0.46
C LEU A 228 20.00 -17.27 1.92
N PRO A 229 21.01 -17.88 2.58
CA PRO A 229 20.87 -18.32 3.98
C PRO A 229 20.51 -17.18 4.94
N TYR A 230 21.11 -16.00 4.78
CA TYR A 230 20.78 -14.84 5.61
C TYR A 230 19.48 -14.16 5.20
N LEU A 231 19.13 -14.17 3.92
CA LEU A 231 17.81 -13.72 3.47
C LEU A 231 16.71 -14.58 4.11
N GLY A 232 16.89 -15.90 4.13
CA GLY A 232 15.96 -16.85 4.73
C GLY A 232 15.84 -16.71 6.26
N GLU A 233 16.91 -16.37 6.98
CA GLU A 233 16.83 -15.96 8.39
C GLU A 233 15.85 -14.78 8.59
N LEU A 234 15.88 -13.76 7.71
CA LEU A 234 15.01 -12.59 7.79
C LEU A 234 13.57 -12.91 7.37
N CYS A 235 13.37 -13.69 6.30
CA CYS A 235 12.06 -14.18 5.88
C CYS A 235 11.40 -15.02 6.99
N LEU A 236 12.15 -15.91 7.63
CA LEU A 236 11.71 -16.74 8.75
C LEU A 236 11.32 -15.87 9.95
N ALA A 237 12.17 -14.92 10.32
CA ALA A 237 11.90 -13.98 11.41
C ALA A 237 10.60 -13.17 11.17
N ASN A 238 10.42 -12.60 9.98
CA ASN A 238 9.24 -11.82 9.64
C ASN A 238 7.95 -12.67 9.58
N SER A 239 8.06 -13.91 9.09
CA SER A 239 6.93 -14.87 9.03
C SER A 239 6.50 -15.32 10.43
N ARG A 240 7.45 -15.43 11.36
CA ARG A 240 7.22 -15.79 12.76
C ARG A 240 6.55 -14.68 13.55
N ASP A 241 7.05 -13.44 13.44
CA ASP A 241 6.49 -12.26 14.12
C ASP A 241 5.02 -11.99 13.75
N LEU A 242 4.61 -12.36 12.54
CA LEU A 242 3.24 -12.20 12.05
C LEU A 242 2.20 -12.85 12.97
N ALA A 243 2.50 -14.02 13.53
CA ALA A 243 1.58 -14.72 14.42
C ALA A 243 1.28 -13.92 15.71
N ARG A 244 2.27 -13.23 16.29
CA ARG A 244 2.05 -12.36 17.46
C ARG A 244 1.28 -11.10 17.09
N LEU A 245 1.52 -10.54 15.90
CA LEU A 245 0.79 -9.37 15.38
C LEU A 245 -0.70 -9.69 15.18
N ILE A 246 -1.03 -10.84 14.58
CA ILE A 246 -2.41 -11.30 14.43
C ILE A 246 -3.09 -11.53 15.80
N GLN A 247 -2.40 -12.09 16.79
CA GLN A 247 -2.92 -12.17 18.17
C GLN A 247 -3.15 -10.77 18.79
N TRP A 248 -2.21 -9.84 18.60
CA TRP A 248 -2.32 -8.47 19.13
C TRP A 248 -3.51 -7.72 18.51
N ASN A 249 -3.77 -7.91 17.22
CA ASN A 249 -4.98 -7.39 16.57
C ASN A 249 -6.26 -7.94 17.22
N GLN A 250 -6.28 -9.24 17.55
CA GLN A 250 -7.42 -9.88 18.21
C GLN A 250 -7.62 -9.35 19.64
N GLU A 251 -6.54 -9.16 20.40
CA GLU A 251 -6.55 -8.53 21.73
C GLU A 251 -7.15 -7.12 21.71
N HIS A 252 -7.00 -6.38 20.59
CA HIS A 252 -7.46 -4.99 20.44
C HIS A 252 -8.71 -4.85 19.54
N GLY A 253 -9.37 -5.96 19.17
CA GLY A 253 -10.60 -5.95 18.37
C GLY A 253 -10.43 -5.47 16.92
N ILE A 254 -9.22 -5.55 16.35
CA ILE A 254 -8.90 -5.14 14.98
C ILE A 254 -9.07 -6.32 14.04
N ARG A 255 -9.95 -6.19 13.04
CA ARG A 255 -10.36 -7.29 12.13
C ARG A 255 -9.91 -7.09 10.68
N PHE A 256 -8.99 -6.16 10.45
CA PHE A 256 -8.38 -5.88 9.15
C PHE A 256 -6.93 -5.41 9.33
N PHE A 257 -5.99 -5.96 8.55
CA PHE A 257 -4.57 -5.60 8.59
C PHE A 257 -3.95 -5.70 7.19
N ARG A 258 -3.17 -4.69 6.79
CA ARG A 258 -2.31 -4.80 5.62
C ARG A 258 -0.92 -5.27 6.03
N MET A 259 -0.50 -6.41 5.54
CA MET A 259 0.84 -6.98 5.77
C MET A 259 1.92 -6.17 5.04
N SER A 260 3.15 -6.19 5.57
CA SER A 260 4.30 -5.61 4.87
C SER A 260 4.77 -6.53 3.75
N SER A 261 4.92 -6.02 2.53
CA SER A 261 5.59 -6.71 1.42
C SER A 261 7.02 -7.15 1.78
N VAL A 262 7.67 -6.46 2.73
CA VAL A 262 9.02 -6.76 3.23
C VAL A 262 9.04 -8.01 4.13
N ILE A 263 7.90 -8.71 4.31
CA ILE A 263 7.86 -10.02 4.96
C ILE A 263 8.83 -11.01 4.30
N TRP A 264 8.94 -10.97 2.97
CA TRP A 264 10.05 -11.51 2.20
C TRP A 264 10.83 -10.36 1.55
N PRO A 265 12.00 -9.97 2.07
CA PRO A 265 12.86 -8.98 1.42
C PRO A 265 13.27 -9.43 0.02
N TRP A 266 13.47 -8.48 -0.90
CA TRP A 266 13.86 -8.77 -2.30
C TRP A 266 12.90 -9.71 -3.06
N MET A 267 11.62 -9.73 -2.68
CA MET A 267 10.57 -10.53 -3.33
C MET A 267 10.61 -10.42 -4.88
N GLY A 268 10.38 -11.54 -5.55
CA GLY A 268 10.45 -11.64 -7.01
C GLY A 268 11.87 -11.70 -7.60
N SER A 269 12.91 -11.62 -6.76
CA SER A 269 14.33 -11.72 -7.15
C SER A 269 15.00 -13.08 -6.84
N PHE A 270 14.25 -14.06 -6.31
CA PHE A 270 14.68 -15.41 -5.93
C PHE A 270 13.46 -16.37 -5.89
N ASP A 271 13.63 -17.70 -5.95
CA ASP A 271 12.55 -18.64 -5.58
C ASP A 271 12.62 -18.89 -4.06
N PRO A 272 11.54 -18.66 -3.28
CA PRO A 272 11.50 -18.97 -1.86
C PRO A 272 11.92 -20.39 -1.48
N LYS A 273 11.79 -21.38 -2.37
CA LYS A 273 12.23 -22.77 -2.15
C LYS A 273 13.75 -22.93 -2.11
N GLU A 274 14.51 -21.96 -2.60
CA GLU A 274 15.98 -21.93 -2.51
C GLU A 274 16.47 -21.41 -1.15
N LEU A 275 15.57 -20.89 -0.30
CA LEU A 275 15.90 -20.51 1.07
C LEU A 275 16.07 -21.77 1.94
N PRO A 276 17.19 -21.93 2.67
CA PRO A 276 17.39 -23.08 3.56
C PRO A 276 16.31 -23.27 4.62
N GLN A 277 15.61 -22.18 4.99
CA GLN A 277 14.56 -22.13 6.00
C GLN A 277 13.12 -22.19 5.42
N TYR A 278 12.96 -22.64 4.17
CA TYR A 278 11.67 -22.56 3.45
C TYR A 278 10.54 -23.31 4.16
N GLU A 279 10.81 -24.49 4.74
CA GLU A 279 9.78 -25.28 5.41
C GLU A 279 9.37 -24.65 6.76
N GLU A 280 10.29 -24.05 7.50
CA GLU A 280 9.96 -23.30 8.73
C GLU A 280 9.24 -21.97 8.41
N ILE A 281 9.56 -21.31 7.29
CA ILE A 281 8.82 -20.14 6.77
C ILE A 281 7.37 -20.55 6.47
N LYS A 282 7.19 -21.63 5.74
CA LYS A 282 5.88 -22.22 5.39
C LYS A 282 5.08 -22.62 6.63
N GLN A 283 5.70 -23.25 7.63
CA GLN A 283 5.04 -23.57 8.90
C GLN A 283 4.61 -22.31 9.68
N ALA A 284 5.48 -21.29 9.76
CA ALA A 284 5.17 -20.03 10.43
C ALA A 284 4.03 -19.26 9.74
N LEU A 285 4.05 -19.18 8.40
CA LEU A 285 2.97 -18.57 7.62
C LEU A 285 1.65 -19.35 7.75
N ALA A 286 1.67 -20.68 7.66
CA ALA A 286 0.49 -21.51 7.83
C ALA A 286 -0.16 -21.34 9.22
N PHE A 287 0.66 -21.23 10.28
CA PHE A 287 0.16 -20.95 11.62
C PHE A 287 -0.42 -19.53 11.75
N ALA A 288 0.28 -18.51 11.27
CA ALA A 288 -0.22 -17.13 11.29
C ALA A 288 -1.52 -16.97 10.47
N GLY A 289 -1.65 -17.71 9.35
CA GLY A 289 -2.88 -17.78 8.57
C GLY A 289 -4.01 -18.54 9.27
N LYS A 290 -3.72 -19.63 9.99
CA LYS A 290 -4.71 -20.33 10.84
C LYS A 290 -5.29 -19.35 11.88
N LEU A 291 -4.44 -18.59 12.58
CA LEU A 291 -4.88 -17.55 13.51
C LEU A 291 -5.75 -16.50 12.79
N ALA A 292 -5.30 -15.97 11.66
CA ALA A 292 -6.00 -14.91 10.94
C ALA A 292 -7.39 -15.35 10.44
N ARG A 293 -7.54 -16.59 9.98
CA ARG A 293 -8.84 -17.17 9.62
C ARG A 293 -9.75 -17.41 10.82
N ALA A 294 -9.23 -18.00 11.91
CA ALA A 294 -10.03 -18.27 13.11
C ALA A 294 -10.55 -16.96 13.74
N TYR A 295 -9.71 -15.93 13.81
CA TYR A 295 -10.07 -14.61 14.31
C TYR A 295 -10.87 -13.76 13.29
N ASP A 296 -11.21 -14.29 12.11
CA ASP A 296 -11.88 -13.56 11.02
C ASP A 296 -11.22 -12.19 10.74
N GLN A 297 -9.88 -12.20 10.70
CA GLN A 297 -9.07 -11.06 10.31
C GLN A 297 -8.82 -11.09 8.81
N ARG A 298 -9.18 -9.99 8.13
CA ARG A 298 -8.84 -9.78 6.73
C ARG A 298 -7.38 -9.36 6.64
N VAL A 299 -6.56 -10.11 5.89
CA VAL A 299 -5.15 -9.75 5.63
C VAL A 299 -4.96 -9.44 4.15
N THR A 300 -4.23 -8.37 3.86
CA THR A 300 -4.03 -7.84 2.49
C THR A 300 -2.61 -7.35 2.26
N PHE A 301 -2.25 -7.08 1.01
CA PHE A 301 -1.01 -6.41 0.64
C PHE A 301 -1.26 -5.15 -0.20
N HIS A 302 -0.28 -4.25 -0.18
CA HIS A 302 -0.13 -3.18 -1.17
C HIS A 302 1.35 -3.17 -1.57
N PRO A 303 1.73 -3.89 -2.63
CA PRO A 303 3.10 -3.91 -3.13
C PRO A 303 3.61 -2.52 -3.53
N SER A 304 4.93 -2.43 -3.70
CA SER A 304 5.61 -1.15 -3.84
C SER A 304 5.24 -0.43 -5.14
N HIS A 305 5.47 0.88 -5.19
CA HIS A 305 5.30 1.66 -6.43
C HIS A 305 6.29 1.26 -7.54
N PHE A 306 7.22 0.33 -7.30
CA PHE A 306 8.08 -0.25 -8.34
C PHE A 306 7.39 -1.34 -9.16
N VAL A 307 6.26 -1.89 -8.70
CA VAL A 307 5.39 -2.74 -9.52
C VAL A 307 4.75 -1.89 -10.62
N LYS A 308 5.06 -2.19 -11.89
CA LYS A 308 4.68 -1.42 -13.09
C LYS A 308 4.17 -2.33 -14.21
N LEU A 309 3.00 -2.95 -14.00
CA LEU A 309 2.37 -3.81 -15.02
C LEU A 309 2.06 -3.09 -16.35
N GLY A 310 1.70 -1.81 -16.31
CA GLY A 310 1.50 -0.98 -17.51
C GLY A 310 2.79 -0.48 -18.18
N GLY A 311 3.97 -0.83 -17.65
CA GLY A 311 5.26 -0.33 -18.14
C GLY A 311 5.56 -0.76 -19.58
N PRO A 312 6.23 0.09 -20.40
CA PRO A 312 6.64 -0.28 -21.75
C PRO A 312 7.89 -1.18 -21.80
N VAL A 313 8.54 -1.43 -20.66
CA VAL A 313 9.77 -2.22 -20.56
C VAL A 313 9.45 -3.60 -19.99
N GLU A 314 9.38 -4.61 -20.86
CA GLU A 314 9.01 -5.99 -20.53
C GLU A 314 9.83 -6.57 -19.35
N ALA A 315 11.12 -6.27 -19.26
CA ALA A 315 11.98 -6.73 -18.15
C ALA A 315 11.60 -6.13 -16.77
N LEU A 316 10.84 -5.03 -16.74
CA LEU A 316 10.22 -4.48 -15.51
C LEU A 316 8.84 -5.08 -15.28
N THR A 317 8.07 -5.33 -16.35
CA THR A 317 6.78 -6.02 -16.30
C THR A 317 6.92 -7.44 -15.74
N GLN A 318 7.91 -8.21 -16.18
CA GLN A 318 8.16 -9.55 -15.65
C GLN A 318 8.64 -9.53 -14.18
N LYS A 319 9.45 -8.55 -13.77
CA LYS A 319 9.79 -8.36 -12.34
C LYS A 319 8.56 -8.01 -11.50
N SER A 320 7.68 -7.16 -12.04
CA SER A 320 6.40 -6.79 -11.41
C SER A 320 5.50 -8.03 -11.23
N ILE A 321 5.43 -8.91 -12.23
CA ILE A 321 4.75 -10.20 -12.14
C ILE A 321 5.39 -11.06 -11.04
N ASN A 322 6.71 -11.22 -11.02
CA ASN A 322 7.40 -12.02 -10.00
C ASN A 322 7.15 -11.49 -8.56
N GLU A 323 7.13 -10.17 -8.34
CA GLU A 323 6.80 -9.56 -7.04
C GLU A 323 5.34 -9.86 -6.66
N LEU A 324 4.39 -9.76 -7.61
CA LEU A 324 2.97 -10.05 -7.35
C LEU A 324 2.68 -11.54 -7.07
N GLU A 325 3.29 -12.45 -7.83
CA GLU A 325 3.17 -13.89 -7.58
C GLU A 325 3.77 -14.29 -6.22
N GLY A 326 4.84 -13.62 -5.76
CA GLY A 326 5.39 -13.82 -4.41
C GLY A 326 4.39 -13.44 -3.30
N HIS A 327 3.63 -12.35 -3.48
CA HIS A 327 2.54 -11.98 -2.56
C HIS A 327 1.41 -13.00 -2.55
N ALA A 328 1.05 -13.56 -3.72
CA ALA A 328 0.06 -14.63 -3.82
C ALA A 328 0.55 -15.92 -3.14
N GLN A 329 1.82 -16.29 -3.33
CA GLN A 329 2.44 -17.46 -2.70
C GLN A 329 2.45 -17.36 -1.17
N ILE A 330 2.67 -16.18 -0.59
CA ILE A 330 2.55 -15.98 0.87
C ILE A 330 1.12 -16.29 1.34
N LEU A 331 0.11 -15.82 0.62
CA LEU A 331 -1.30 -16.04 0.96
C LEU A 331 -1.72 -17.51 0.78
N ASP A 332 -1.18 -18.20 -0.23
CA ASP A 332 -1.33 -19.65 -0.40
C ASP A 332 -0.66 -20.41 0.75
N LEU A 333 0.57 -20.05 1.13
CA LEU A 333 1.29 -20.66 2.27
C LEU A 333 0.63 -20.38 3.63
N MET A 334 -0.10 -19.27 3.76
CA MET A 334 -0.96 -19.02 4.92
C MET A 334 -2.20 -19.92 4.94
N GLY A 335 -2.55 -20.61 3.84
CA GLY A 335 -3.72 -21.48 3.71
C GLY A 335 -4.99 -20.75 3.30
N TYR A 336 -4.89 -19.75 2.41
CA TYR A 336 -6.06 -19.12 1.76
C TYR A 336 -6.32 -19.74 0.38
N ASP A 337 -6.46 -21.07 0.34
CA ASP A 337 -6.42 -21.93 -0.84
C ASP A 337 -7.42 -21.56 -1.95
N THR A 338 -8.50 -20.87 -1.59
CA THR A 338 -9.44 -20.22 -2.53
C THR A 338 -9.05 -18.75 -2.74
N PRO A 339 -8.38 -18.39 -3.86
CA PRO A 339 -7.95 -17.01 -4.10
C PRO A 339 -9.15 -16.08 -4.38
N SER A 340 -9.20 -14.93 -3.71
CA SER A 340 -10.21 -13.89 -3.93
C SER A 340 -9.74 -12.53 -3.43
N VAL A 341 -10.41 -11.45 -3.84
CA VAL A 341 -10.15 -10.09 -3.30
C VAL A 341 -10.51 -9.92 -1.81
N TRP A 342 -10.94 -10.97 -1.11
CA TRP A 342 -10.91 -10.96 0.36
C TRP A 342 -9.49 -10.71 0.87
N ASN A 343 -8.51 -11.48 0.41
CA ASN A 343 -7.09 -11.26 0.72
C ASN A 343 -6.38 -10.51 -0.42
N LYS A 344 -6.87 -9.29 -0.72
CA LYS A 344 -6.43 -8.52 -1.88
C LYS A 344 -4.94 -8.15 -1.90
N ILE A 345 -4.39 -8.11 -3.12
CA ILE A 345 -3.07 -7.58 -3.48
C ILE A 345 -3.30 -6.30 -4.29
N ASN A 346 -2.99 -5.15 -3.71
CA ASN A 346 -3.40 -3.84 -4.22
C ASN A 346 -2.28 -3.08 -4.92
N ILE A 347 -2.48 -2.56 -6.13
CA ILE A 347 -1.53 -1.63 -6.76
C ILE A 347 -2.21 -0.47 -7.47
N HIS A 348 -1.48 0.63 -7.69
CA HIS A 348 -1.87 1.62 -8.69
C HIS A 348 -1.49 1.14 -10.10
N VAL A 349 -2.05 1.74 -11.14
CA VAL A 349 -1.64 1.49 -12.54
C VAL A 349 -0.19 1.95 -12.78
N GLY A 350 0.22 3.03 -12.12
CA GLY A 350 1.56 3.60 -12.18
C GLY A 350 1.64 4.81 -13.09
N GLY A 351 2.71 4.91 -13.90
CA GLY A 351 2.86 6.03 -14.83
C GLY A 351 1.84 5.97 -15.97
N SER A 352 1.53 7.11 -16.58
CA SER A 352 0.73 7.19 -17.80
C SER A 352 1.54 6.99 -19.08
N TYR A 353 2.88 7.07 -19.02
CA TYR A 353 3.81 6.86 -20.14
C TYR A 353 3.47 7.64 -21.44
N GLY A 354 2.79 8.78 -21.31
CA GLY A 354 2.30 9.61 -22.43
C GLY A 354 0.92 9.24 -22.96
N ASP A 355 0.40 8.05 -22.67
CA ASP A 355 -0.90 7.55 -23.12
C ASP A 355 -1.54 6.65 -22.05
N LYS A 356 -2.61 7.13 -21.41
CA LYS A 356 -3.37 6.35 -20.41
C LYS A 356 -3.99 5.08 -21.01
N GLN A 357 -4.58 5.16 -22.20
CA GLN A 357 -5.34 4.07 -22.81
C GLN A 357 -4.41 2.92 -23.19
N ALA A 358 -3.36 3.21 -23.98
CA ALA A 358 -2.37 2.20 -24.33
C ALA A 358 -1.65 1.63 -23.09
N THR A 359 -1.57 2.40 -21.99
CA THR A 359 -1.03 1.91 -20.72
C THR A 359 -2.00 0.97 -19.98
N MET A 360 -3.29 1.27 -19.95
CA MET A 360 -4.31 0.38 -19.39
C MET A 360 -4.42 -0.92 -20.17
N GLU A 361 -4.29 -0.87 -21.50
CA GLU A 361 -4.25 -2.06 -22.36
C GLU A 361 -3.01 -2.94 -22.08
N ARG A 362 -1.82 -2.34 -21.93
CA ARG A 362 -0.62 -3.08 -21.48
C ARG A 362 -0.78 -3.64 -20.06
N TRP A 363 -1.38 -2.88 -19.14
CA TRP A 363 -1.65 -3.34 -17.77
C TRP A 363 -2.60 -4.55 -17.78
N ALA A 364 -3.69 -4.49 -18.55
CA ALA A 364 -4.64 -5.59 -18.70
C ALA A 364 -3.98 -6.85 -19.33
N ALA A 365 -3.14 -6.68 -20.34
CA ALA A 365 -2.36 -7.78 -20.92
C ALA A 365 -1.38 -8.40 -19.91
N ALA A 366 -0.70 -7.59 -19.09
CA ALA A 366 0.19 -8.04 -18.04
C ALA A 366 -0.55 -8.72 -16.87
N TYR A 367 -1.69 -8.19 -16.46
CA TYR A 367 -2.60 -8.79 -15.48
C TYR A 367 -3.10 -10.17 -15.94
N ASN A 368 -3.42 -10.34 -17.22
CA ASN A 368 -3.84 -11.64 -17.76
C ASN A 368 -2.71 -12.70 -17.80
N ARG A 369 -1.43 -12.29 -17.68
CA ARG A 369 -0.28 -13.21 -17.52
C ARG A 369 -0.13 -13.74 -16.08
N LEU A 370 -0.76 -13.11 -15.09
CA LEU A 370 -0.74 -13.58 -13.69
C LEU A 370 -1.48 -14.92 -13.56
N THR A 371 -1.00 -15.76 -12.64
CA THR A 371 -1.66 -17.02 -12.28
C THR A 371 -3.08 -16.75 -11.73
N PRO A 372 -4.00 -17.73 -11.76
CA PRO A 372 -5.29 -17.58 -11.08
C PRO A 372 -5.16 -17.25 -9.58
N SER A 373 -4.11 -17.77 -8.91
CA SER A 373 -3.83 -17.49 -7.49
C SER A 373 -3.52 -16.01 -7.23
N CYS A 374 -2.69 -15.39 -8.07
CA CYS A 374 -2.42 -13.95 -7.95
C CYS A 374 -3.58 -13.10 -8.51
N ARG A 375 -4.01 -13.39 -9.75
CA ARG A 375 -4.96 -12.56 -10.51
C ARG A 375 -6.30 -12.37 -9.79
N LEU A 376 -6.85 -13.42 -9.19
CA LEU A 376 -8.12 -13.36 -8.46
C LEU A 376 -8.04 -12.61 -7.12
N ARG A 377 -6.85 -12.22 -6.67
CA ARG A 377 -6.60 -11.37 -5.50
C ARG A 377 -6.26 -9.93 -5.86
N MET A 378 -5.97 -9.63 -7.12
CA MET A 378 -5.56 -8.27 -7.52
C MET A 378 -6.69 -7.26 -7.36
N THR A 379 -6.35 -6.05 -6.89
CA THR A 379 -7.19 -4.85 -6.99
C THR A 379 -6.37 -3.66 -7.48
N VAL A 380 -7.05 -2.68 -8.07
CA VAL A 380 -6.44 -1.42 -8.53
C VAL A 380 -6.96 -0.22 -7.73
N GLU A 381 -6.15 0.81 -7.53
CA GLU A 381 -6.50 1.97 -6.68
C GLU A 381 -6.23 3.31 -7.37
N ASN A 382 -7.13 4.28 -7.16
CA ASN A 382 -6.99 5.64 -7.71
C ASN A 382 -5.75 6.36 -7.13
N ASP A 383 -5.11 7.19 -7.96
CA ASP A 383 -3.72 7.63 -7.79
C ASP A 383 -3.63 9.12 -7.39
N ASP A 384 -2.51 9.54 -6.79
CA ASP A 384 -2.40 10.80 -6.03
C ASP A 384 -2.20 12.08 -6.86
N ARG A 385 -2.34 12.02 -8.20
CA ARG A 385 -1.89 13.09 -9.13
C ARG A 385 -2.89 13.41 -10.23
N PRO A 386 -3.01 14.69 -10.66
CA PRO A 386 -3.91 15.08 -11.74
C PRO A 386 -3.71 14.32 -13.07
N ASN A 387 -2.46 13.98 -13.40
CA ASN A 387 -2.11 13.29 -14.65
C ASN A 387 -2.02 11.75 -14.51
N SER A 388 -2.37 11.20 -13.34
CA SER A 388 -2.46 9.76 -13.07
C SER A 388 -3.90 9.25 -13.30
N TYR A 389 -4.36 8.24 -12.54
CA TYR A 389 -5.60 7.50 -12.80
C TYR A 389 -6.66 7.80 -11.74
N SER A 390 -7.75 8.41 -12.21
CA SER A 390 -8.99 8.64 -11.46
C SER A 390 -9.85 7.38 -11.42
N VAL A 391 -10.92 7.37 -10.62
CA VAL A 391 -11.89 6.26 -10.65
C VAL A 391 -12.53 6.11 -12.04
N ARG A 392 -12.76 7.21 -12.78
CA ARG A 392 -13.26 7.16 -14.16
C ARG A 392 -12.31 6.41 -15.09
N ASP A 393 -11.00 6.63 -14.99
CA ASP A 393 -10.00 5.87 -15.75
C ASP A 393 -10.01 4.39 -15.33
N LEU A 394 -10.10 4.11 -14.03
CA LEU A 394 -10.07 2.74 -13.51
C LEU A 394 -11.33 1.93 -13.83
N LEU A 395 -12.47 2.57 -14.07
CA LEU A 395 -13.67 1.89 -14.58
C LEU A 395 -13.48 1.38 -16.02
N GLU A 396 -12.69 2.06 -16.84
CA GLU A 396 -12.28 1.55 -18.16
C GLU A 396 -11.30 0.37 -18.02
N LEU A 397 -10.33 0.45 -17.11
CA LEU A 397 -9.46 -0.70 -16.82
C LEU A 397 -10.25 -1.91 -16.28
N HIS A 398 -11.25 -1.68 -15.42
CA HIS A 398 -12.18 -2.71 -14.98
C HIS A 398 -12.97 -3.31 -16.16
N ARG A 399 -13.42 -2.49 -17.12
CA ARG A 399 -14.06 -2.96 -18.35
C ARG A 399 -13.14 -3.84 -19.22
N LEU A 400 -11.83 -3.58 -19.21
CA LEU A 400 -10.83 -4.34 -19.97
C LEU A 400 -10.47 -5.70 -19.36
N CYS A 401 -10.44 -5.84 -18.02
CA CYS A 401 -9.93 -7.07 -17.37
C CYS A 401 -10.63 -7.52 -16.06
N GLY A 402 -11.68 -6.81 -15.62
CA GLY A 402 -12.48 -7.17 -14.45
C GLY A 402 -11.82 -6.94 -13.08
N VAL A 403 -10.66 -6.28 -13.01
CA VAL A 403 -9.98 -5.98 -11.73
C VAL A 403 -10.83 -5.07 -10.84
N PRO A 404 -11.15 -5.43 -9.58
CA PRO A 404 -11.93 -4.56 -8.69
C PRO A 404 -11.14 -3.32 -8.24
N ILE A 405 -11.86 -2.22 -8.04
CA ILE A 405 -11.34 -0.91 -7.69
C ILE A 405 -11.42 -0.70 -6.17
N VAL A 406 -10.29 -0.38 -5.56
CA VAL A 406 -10.20 0.16 -4.21
C VAL A 406 -10.29 1.67 -4.31
N PHE A 407 -11.23 2.25 -3.54
CA PHE A 407 -11.36 3.70 -3.47
C PHE A 407 -10.51 4.27 -2.36
N ASP A 408 -9.61 5.20 -2.70
CA ASP A 408 -8.92 6.04 -1.72
C ASP A 408 -9.51 7.46 -1.69
N PHE A 409 -9.97 7.87 -0.51
CA PHE A 409 -10.64 9.15 -0.25
C PHE A 409 -9.69 10.36 -0.29
N HIS A 410 -8.38 10.16 -0.16
CA HIS A 410 -7.36 11.20 -0.19
C HIS A 410 -6.87 11.44 -1.63
N HIS A 411 -6.52 10.37 -2.34
CA HIS A 411 -6.08 10.38 -3.74
C HIS A 411 -7.17 10.96 -4.67
N TRP A 412 -8.45 10.67 -4.41
CA TRP A 412 -9.57 11.25 -5.18
C TRP A 412 -9.50 12.78 -5.24
N LYS A 413 -9.09 13.45 -4.15
CA LYS A 413 -8.96 14.93 -4.06
C LYS A 413 -7.89 15.52 -5.00
N PHE A 414 -7.09 14.68 -5.66
CA PHE A 414 -6.06 15.08 -6.63
C PHE A 414 -6.31 14.52 -8.04
N CYS A 415 -7.25 13.57 -8.19
CA CYS A 415 -7.58 12.92 -9.45
C CYS A 415 -9.09 12.56 -9.47
N GLU A 416 -9.96 13.55 -9.37
CA GLU A 416 -11.41 13.38 -9.19
C GLU A 416 -12.08 12.67 -10.38
N GLY A 417 -11.61 12.96 -11.60
CA GLY A 417 -12.09 12.34 -12.84
C GLY A 417 -13.53 12.67 -13.21
N ASP A 418 -13.99 13.90 -12.97
CA ASP A 418 -15.36 14.36 -13.21
C ASP A 418 -16.42 13.47 -12.54
N MET A 419 -16.18 13.07 -11.29
CA MET A 419 -17.10 12.32 -10.44
C MET A 419 -17.06 12.89 -9.02
N THR A 420 -18.21 13.09 -8.38
CA THR A 420 -18.23 13.43 -6.95
C THR A 420 -17.67 12.27 -6.12
N GLN A 421 -17.17 12.56 -4.91
CA GLN A 421 -16.61 11.54 -4.01
C GLN A 421 -17.59 10.39 -3.74
N GLU A 422 -18.89 10.66 -3.63
CA GLU A 422 -19.92 9.63 -3.43
C GLU A 422 -20.14 8.76 -4.68
N GLU A 423 -20.24 9.37 -5.86
CA GLU A 423 -20.37 8.63 -7.13
C GLU A 423 -19.14 7.75 -7.39
N ALA A 424 -17.94 8.29 -7.14
CA ALA A 424 -16.68 7.59 -7.30
C ALA A 424 -16.56 6.41 -6.31
N LEU A 425 -16.91 6.62 -5.03
CA LEU A 425 -16.98 5.58 -4.01
C LEU A 425 -17.96 4.46 -4.39
N ARG A 426 -19.21 4.82 -4.74
CA ARG A 426 -20.25 3.84 -5.09
C ARG A 426 -19.94 3.08 -6.38
N ALA A 427 -19.34 3.74 -7.39
CA ALA A 427 -18.90 3.09 -8.61
C ALA A 427 -17.72 2.13 -8.39
N ALA A 428 -16.73 2.52 -7.58
CA ALA A 428 -15.63 1.64 -7.19
C ALA A 428 -16.15 0.40 -6.44
N ILE A 429 -17.04 0.58 -5.46
CA ILE A 429 -17.73 -0.51 -4.73
C ILE A 429 -18.45 -1.48 -5.68
N ALA A 430 -19.15 -0.96 -6.70
CA ALA A 430 -19.88 -1.79 -7.66
C ALA A 430 -19.01 -2.74 -8.49
N THR A 431 -17.69 -2.53 -8.54
CA THR A 431 -16.74 -3.44 -9.23
C THR A 431 -16.37 -4.70 -8.42
N TRP A 432 -16.78 -4.79 -7.15
CA TRP A 432 -16.43 -5.91 -6.27
C TRP A 432 -17.31 -7.14 -6.48
N PRO A 433 -16.76 -8.37 -6.38
CA PRO A 433 -17.55 -9.59 -6.44
C PRO A 433 -18.61 -9.65 -5.33
N LYS A 434 -19.86 -9.97 -5.72
CA LYS A 434 -20.99 -10.08 -4.78
C LYS A 434 -20.68 -11.03 -3.62
N GLY A 435 -20.96 -10.58 -2.40
CA GLY A 435 -20.67 -11.31 -1.16
C GLY A 435 -19.27 -11.08 -0.58
N ILE A 436 -18.35 -10.42 -1.30
CA ILE A 436 -17.08 -9.95 -0.74
C ILE A 436 -17.22 -8.48 -0.37
N ARG A 437 -16.94 -8.15 0.89
CA ARG A 437 -16.96 -6.77 1.40
C ARG A 437 -15.90 -5.93 0.64
N PRO A 438 -16.23 -4.75 0.07
CA PRO A 438 -15.22 -3.87 -0.51
C PRO A 438 -14.18 -3.39 0.50
N VAL A 439 -13.01 -2.99 -0.02
CA VAL A 439 -12.02 -2.21 0.74
C VAL A 439 -11.96 -0.79 0.21
N VAL A 440 -11.94 0.16 1.13
CA VAL A 440 -11.60 1.57 0.88
C VAL A 440 -10.38 1.96 1.71
N HIS A 441 -9.65 2.98 1.29
CA HIS A 441 -8.49 3.53 1.99
C HIS A 441 -8.79 4.95 2.47
N TRP A 442 -8.33 5.30 3.68
CA TRP A 442 -8.55 6.61 4.30
C TRP A 442 -7.27 7.17 4.91
N SER A 443 -6.82 8.31 4.38
CA SER A 443 -5.79 9.19 4.92
C SER A 443 -6.22 10.65 4.90
N GLU A 444 -5.47 11.47 5.65
CA GLU A 444 -5.62 12.92 5.71
C GLU A 444 -4.26 13.57 5.39
N SER A 445 -4.26 14.77 4.81
CA SER A 445 -3.03 15.53 4.56
C SER A 445 -2.32 15.90 5.86
N GLN A 446 -0.99 15.78 5.89
CA GLN A 446 -0.18 16.34 6.97
C GLN A 446 -0.08 17.87 6.82
N GLU A 447 -0.64 18.58 7.80
CA GLU A 447 -0.49 20.02 7.97
C GLU A 447 0.99 20.45 7.86
N GLY A 448 1.26 21.54 7.13
CA GLY A 448 2.61 22.07 6.94
C GLY A 448 3.53 21.27 5.99
N ARG A 449 3.02 20.28 5.25
CA ARG A 449 3.80 19.51 4.24
C ARG A 449 3.13 19.51 2.87
N ILE A 450 3.75 18.82 1.91
CA ILE A 450 3.16 18.59 0.58
C ILE A 450 1.79 17.90 0.73
N PRO A 451 0.74 18.29 -0.04
CA PRO A 451 -0.64 17.88 0.25
C PRO A 451 -0.88 16.37 0.30
N HIS A 452 -0.15 15.59 -0.50
CA HIS A 452 -0.24 14.13 -0.62
C HIS A 452 0.42 13.37 0.55
N ALA A 453 1.15 14.04 1.44
CA ALA A 453 1.83 13.37 2.55
C ALA A 453 0.84 13.04 3.68
N HIS A 454 0.54 11.75 3.88
CA HIS A 454 -0.41 11.29 4.91
C HIS A 454 -0.06 11.81 6.32
N SER A 455 -1.05 12.11 7.14
CA SER A 455 -0.90 12.56 8.51
C SER A 455 -0.28 11.50 9.43
N ASP A 456 0.17 11.93 10.61
CA ASP A 456 0.60 11.01 11.66
C ASP A 456 -0.61 10.33 12.34
N TYR A 457 -1.69 11.08 12.57
CA TYR A 457 -2.98 10.61 13.08
C TYR A 457 -4.11 11.18 12.20
N ILE A 458 -5.18 10.41 11.99
CA ILE A 458 -6.44 10.92 11.42
C ILE A 458 -7.28 11.62 12.50
N LYS A 459 -8.03 12.65 12.09
CA LYS A 459 -8.89 13.47 12.96
C LYS A 459 -10.37 13.39 12.58
N GLY A 460 -10.68 13.10 11.32
CA GLY A 460 -12.03 13.08 10.78
C GLY A 460 -12.68 14.47 10.59
N PRO A 461 -14.01 14.54 10.38
CA PRO A 461 -14.95 13.40 10.38
C PRO A 461 -14.71 12.45 9.19
N MET A 462 -14.86 11.15 9.43
CA MET A 462 -14.90 10.14 8.37
C MET A 462 -16.33 10.07 7.82
N ASN A 463 -16.49 10.24 6.50
CA ASN A 463 -17.79 10.13 5.83
C ASN A 463 -17.74 8.96 4.84
N LEU A 464 -18.47 7.88 5.13
CA LEU A 464 -18.61 6.74 4.22
C LEU A 464 -20.00 6.72 3.55
N TYR A 465 -20.76 7.82 3.59
CA TYR A 465 -22.03 7.97 2.89
C TYR A 465 -23.08 6.89 3.23
N GLY A 466 -23.12 6.44 4.49
CA GLY A 466 -24.02 5.39 4.98
C GLY A 466 -23.53 3.96 4.75
N LEU A 467 -22.30 3.78 4.27
CA LEU A 467 -21.71 2.49 3.91
C LEU A 467 -20.79 1.92 5.00
N GLU A 468 -20.87 2.42 6.23
CA GLU A 468 -20.01 2.01 7.36
C GLU A 468 -20.10 0.50 7.64
N ALA A 469 -21.30 -0.08 7.48
CA ALA A 469 -21.57 -1.51 7.60
C ALA A 469 -21.18 -2.32 6.34
N GLU A 470 -20.89 -1.65 5.22
CA GLU A 470 -20.67 -2.27 3.90
C GLU A 470 -19.19 -2.32 3.48
N VAL A 471 -18.30 -1.46 4.00
CA VAL A 471 -16.87 -1.42 3.58
C VAL A 471 -15.87 -1.64 4.72
N ASP A 472 -14.76 -2.34 4.42
CA ASP A 472 -13.57 -2.38 5.28
C ASP A 472 -12.67 -1.17 4.97
N VAL A 473 -12.24 -0.44 6.01
CA VAL A 473 -11.47 0.81 5.86
C VAL A 473 -10.03 0.60 6.29
N MET A 474 -9.07 0.83 5.39
CA MET A 474 -7.64 0.82 5.71
C MET A 474 -7.20 2.23 6.11
N ILE A 475 -6.72 2.40 7.35
CA ILE A 475 -6.19 3.66 7.84
C ILE A 475 -4.73 3.80 7.41
N GLU A 476 -4.49 4.78 6.56
CA GLU A 476 -3.24 5.03 5.84
C GLU A 476 -2.28 6.00 6.59
N ALA A 477 -2.47 6.18 7.89
CA ALA A 477 -1.68 7.09 8.73
C ALA A 477 -0.25 6.59 9.03
N LYS A 478 0.63 7.47 9.54
CA LYS A 478 1.99 7.09 9.96
C LYS A 478 2.06 6.45 11.35
N ALA A 479 1.23 6.84 12.31
CA ALA A 479 1.19 6.26 13.66
C ALA A 479 0.46 4.90 13.76
N LYS A 480 0.04 4.34 12.61
CA LYS A 480 -0.46 2.97 12.45
C LYS A 480 -1.62 2.63 13.37
N GLU A 481 -1.50 1.58 14.19
CA GLU A 481 -2.54 1.13 15.10
C GLU A 481 -2.95 2.22 16.08
N ARG A 482 -2.03 3.12 16.45
CA ARG A 482 -2.33 4.25 17.36
C ARG A 482 -3.31 5.23 16.74
N SER A 483 -3.18 5.49 15.43
CA SER A 483 -4.16 6.33 14.72
C SER A 483 -5.53 5.66 14.59
N LEU A 484 -5.58 4.34 14.47
CA LEU A 484 -6.83 3.58 14.46
C LEU A 484 -7.49 3.64 15.84
N LEU A 485 -6.75 3.33 16.91
CA LEU A 485 -7.26 3.29 18.28
C LEU A 485 -7.69 4.69 18.78
N CYS A 486 -6.92 5.76 18.52
CA CYS A 486 -7.33 7.12 18.85
C CYS A 486 -8.65 7.52 18.17
N PHE A 487 -8.81 7.18 16.88
CA PHE A 487 -10.02 7.50 16.14
C PHE A 487 -11.24 6.64 16.56
N ARG A 488 -11.04 5.34 16.77
CA ARG A 488 -12.11 4.38 17.11
C ARG A 488 -12.58 4.52 18.57
N ASP A 489 -11.63 4.65 19.49
CA ASP A 489 -11.88 4.56 20.94
C ASP A 489 -11.87 5.95 21.62
N GLY A 490 -11.77 7.03 20.84
CA GLY A 490 -11.79 8.42 21.33
C GLY A 490 -10.58 8.83 22.16
N LEU A 491 -9.47 8.07 22.08
CA LEU A 491 -8.27 8.32 22.89
C LEU A 491 -7.57 9.62 22.43
N PRO A 492 -7.01 10.42 23.35
CA PRO A 492 -6.34 11.66 23.00
C PRO A 492 -5.15 11.39 22.07
N ILE A 493 -5.14 12.06 20.92
CA ILE A 493 -3.99 12.09 20.02
C ILE A 493 -2.82 12.72 20.79
N PRO A 494 -1.64 12.07 20.88
CA PRO A 494 -0.47 12.63 21.54
C PRO A 494 -0.11 14.01 20.95
N ALA A 495 0.25 14.94 21.82
CA ALA A 495 0.71 16.26 21.39
C ALA A 495 1.90 16.10 20.43
N VAL A 496 1.79 16.69 19.24
CA VAL A 496 2.90 16.72 18.30
C VAL A 496 3.88 17.78 18.79
N ASP A 497 5.04 17.34 19.29
CA ASP A 497 6.21 18.20 19.49
C ASP A 497 6.72 18.67 18.11
N ILE A 498 6.02 19.64 17.53
CA ILE A 498 6.52 20.44 16.41
C ILE A 498 7.72 21.19 16.96
N PRO A 499 8.96 20.93 16.48
CA PRO A 499 10.10 21.71 16.92
C PRO A 499 9.85 23.16 16.54
N SER A 500 9.76 24.04 17.54
CA SER A 500 9.51 25.46 17.32
C SER A 500 10.55 26.01 16.34
N GLU A 501 10.12 26.63 15.24
CA GLU A 501 11.05 27.36 14.37
C GLU A 501 11.63 28.54 15.16
N ASP A 502 12.81 28.34 15.75
CA ASP A 502 13.59 29.38 16.42
C ASP A 502 13.85 30.53 15.43
N PRO A 503 13.28 31.73 15.66
CA PRO A 503 13.46 32.86 14.76
C PRO A 503 14.92 33.32 14.64
N GLY A 504 15.80 32.91 15.57
CA GLY A 504 17.24 33.17 15.52
C GLY A 504 18.03 32.28 14.55
N ALA A 505 17.47 31.15 14.09
CA ALA A 505 18.15 30.18 13.24
C ALA A 505 18.15 30.59 11.75
N GLY A 506 18.84 31.69 11.44
CA GLY A 506 18.84 32.35 10.13
C GLY A 506 19.06 31.40 8.93
N ARG A 507 17.98 31.10 8.20
CA ARG A 507 17.97 30.30 6.97
C ARG A 507 18.87 30.95 5.92
N LYS A 508 20.03 30.35 5.63
CA LYS A 508 20.75 30.62 4.38
C LYS A 508 19.90 30.11 3.22
N ALA A 509 19.35 31.03 2.43
CA ALA A 509 18.68 30.67 1.19
C ALA A 509 19.66 29.91 0.28
N ALA A 510 19.34 28.66 -0.03
CA ALA A 510 19.97 27.95 -1.12
C ALA A 510 19.41 28.57 -2.42
N ALA A 511 20.25 29.31 -3.15
CA ALA A 511 19.86 29.90 -4.41
C ALA A 511 19.45 28.78 -5.39
N ALA A 512 18.29 28.93 -6.03
CA ALA A 512 17.89 28.02 -7.09
C ALA A 512 18.87 28.15 -8.26
N ALA A 513 19.45 27.03 -8.69
CA ALA A 513 20.11 26.96 -9.98
C ALA A 513 19.03 26.94 -11.07
N PRO A 514 19.12 27.76 -12.12
CA PRO A 514 18.19 27.66 -13.24
C PRO A 514 18.40 26.33 -13.97
N PHE A 515 17.30 25.68 -14.35
CA PHE A 515 17.34 24.68 -15.41
C PHE A 515 17.65 25.39 -16.74
N LEU A 516 18.44 24.74 -17.58
CA LEU A 516 18.58 25.05 -18.99
C LEU A 516 17.92 23.91 -19.77
N ASP A 517 17.20 24.26 -20.84
CA ASP A 517 16.60 23.31 -21.77
C ASP A 517 17.67 22.74 -22.73
N ASP A 518 17.63 21.43 -22.94
CA ASP A 518 18.03 20.68 -24.16
C ASP A 518 17.55 19.21 -24.02
#